data_AF-A0A2K3QQH2-F1
#
_entry.id   AF-A0A2K3QQH2-F1
#
_cell.length_a   1.000
_cell.length_b   1.000
_cell.length_c   1.000
_cell.angle_alpha   90.00
_cell.angle_beta   90.00
_cell.angle_gamma   90.00
#
_symmetry.space_group_name_H-M   'P 1'
#
loop_
_entity.id
_entity.type
_entity.pdbx_description
1 polymer ?
#
loop_
_entity_poly.entity_id
_entity_poly.type
_entity_poly.pdbx_seq_one_letter_code
_entity_poly.pdbx_strand_id
1 'polypeptide(L)'
;MTSLWLTAAGVAALWWAGSAAADLGIYSDRENFTAYADSQDGFPSQTFRSSDIVAPVFQVNSWDRAHADAAPYLFLGTVYGHMKAGPMIFDAGDLSLVYADQRYDNTYCSNVQVIGGTRYMIFWEGVHNRGHASGHCLVYDENYRLRYNVTAQGLHGRALADMHEMMFTPDETIVFSTYFNIPYDCRAVGGPEEALLMDSGFQEVDPETNKVLFEWNASDHFDIADSFARYDEVYGVTPDSGFDFFHINSIEKTSDGNYLVSSRHLSALTLVDGKDGHPIWILGGKRNQFEDLSNGTATNFGWQHDARFYHNQSHITMFDNHGEVTGNCEGECESRGLHLEIDSVGMTARVVREYFHPESINSGAMGGLQQLESGNVMIGWGYSPGFVEYKSDGTPVMDVQRGKIGVESLADMFAYRVYKHQWKGKPTWPPSAAVDAPSRTTLNATVYLSWNGATDVKSWAVLAAGNATAINNYRNLIAEAPRRGFETAIHLGANATRRYIGAAALAADGTVLGSTSVIDMESGLPVATASDITSIRAPRKARLGATRIQVGGATRIRMAGAIFALAVVVYAANHRVWRRKARRDTERAMYTEIGMAG
;
A
#
# COMPACT_ATOMS: atom_id res chain seq x y z
N MET A 1 -68.28 -28.14 -13.09
CA MET A 1 -67.91 -28.06 -11.66
C MET A 1 -66.45 -28.47 -11.52
N THR A 2 -65.64 -27.57 -10.92
CA THR A 2 -64.46 -27.82 -10.07
C THR A 2 -63.23 -28.51 -10.68
N SER A 3 -61.96 -28.11 -10.51
CA SER A 3 -61.24 -26.90 -10.04
C SER A 3 -59.81 -27.36 -9.69
N LEU A 4 -58.78 -26.61 -10.11
CA LEU A 4 -57.45 -26.39 -9.50
C LEU A 4 -56.59 -27.64 -9.11
N TRP A 5 -55.27 -27.68 -9.25
CA TRP A 5 -54.26 -26.70 -8.84
C TRP A 5 -53.00 -26.83 -9.73
N LEU A 6 -52.61 -25.74 -10.41
CA LEU A 6 -51.22 -25.52 -10.80
C LEU A 6 -50.45 -25.01 -9.58
N THR A 7 -49.45 -25.75 -9.12
CA THR A 7 -48.44 -25.23 -8.20
C THR A 7 -47.47 -24.35 -8.99
N ALA A 8 -47.70 -23.04 -8.96
CA ALA A 8 -46.72 -22.05 -9.36
C ALA A 8 -45.55 -22.04 -8.35
N ALA A 9 -44.47 -22.73 -8.68
CA ALA A 9 -43.17 -22.50 -8.05
C ALA A 9 -42.60 -21.20 -8.62
N GLY A 10 -42.90 -20.08 -7.97
CA GLY A 10 -42.27 -18.80 -8.26
C GLY A 10 -40.80 -18.84 -7.85
N VAL A 11 -39.94 -19.22 -8.80
CA VAL A 11 -38.53 -18.83 -8.76
C VAL A 11 -38.53 -17.33 -9.02
N ALA A 12 -38.33 -16.52 -7.98
CA ALA A 12 -38.00 -15.13 -8.18
C ALA A 12 -36.68 -15.11 -8.98
N ALA A 13 -36.78 -14.83 -10.27
CA ALA A 13 -35.62 -14.52 -11.09
C ALA A 13 -34.93 -13.34 -10.41
N LEU A 14 -33.79 -13.60 -9.78
CA LEU A 14 -32.88 -12.56 -9.33
C LEU A 14 -32.41 -11.84 -10.59
N TRP A 15 -32.97 -10.66 -10.83
CA TRP A 15 -32.48 -9.78 -11.88
C TRP A 15 -31.09 -9.32 -11.45
N TRP A 16 -30.05 -9.92 -12.03
CA TRP A 16 -28.72 -9.33 -12.00
C TRP A 16 -28.85 -7.96 -12.65
N ALA A 17 -28.71 -6.90 -11.86
CA ALA A 17 -28.64 -5.57 -12.43
C ALA A 17 -27.32 -5.47 -13.21
N GLY A 18 -27.33 -4.78 -14.35
CA GLY A 18 -26.10 -4.42 -15.01
C GLY A 18 -25.27 -3.52 -14.08
N SER A 19 -24.01 -3.89 -13.85
CA SER A 19 -23.02 -3.04 -13.19
C SER A 19 -21.88 -2.73 -14.14
N ALA A 20 -21.32 -1.54 -14.00
CA ALA A 20 -20.09 -1.12 -14.65
C ALA A 20 -19.05 -0.72 -13.58
N ALA A 21 -17.77 -0.74 -13.95
CA ALA A 21 -16.79 0.04 -13.20
C ALA A 21 -17.14 1.52 -13.40
N ALA A 22 -17.20 2.29 -12.31
CA ALA A 22 -17.26 3.75 -12.38
C ALA A 22 -15.86 4.35 -12.58
N ASP A 23 -14.83 3.57 -12.27
CA ASP A 23 -13.42 3.83 -12.53
C ASP A 23 -13.18 4.19 -14.01
N LEU A 24 -12.20 5.06 -14.24
CA LEU A 24 -11.61 5.20 -15.57
C LEU A 24 -10.86 3.92 -15.92
N GLY A 25 -11.09 3.42 -17.13
CA GLY A 25 -10.41 2.24 -17.63
C GLY A 25 -8.92 2.49 -17.89
N ILE A 26 -8.15 1.41 -17.98
CA ILE A 26 -6.75 1.47 -18.42
C ILE A 26 -6.67 1.98 -19.86
N TYR A 27 -5.65 2.81 -20.13
CA TYR A 27 -5.34 3.24 -21.48
C TYR A 27 -4.36 2.24 -22.10
N SER A 28 -4.69 1.69 -23.27
CA SER A 28 -3.76 0.87 -24.07
C SER A 28 -3.14 1.65 -25.23
N ASP A 29 -3.74 2.79 -25.57
CA ASP A 29 -3.28 3.68 -26.62
C ASP A 29 -2.61 4.91 -26.01
N ARG A 30 -1.34 5.12 -26.37
CA ARG A 30 -0.50 6.19 -25.81
C ARG A 30 -0.99 7.58 -26.19
N GLU A 31 -1.54 7.76 -27.40
CA GLU A 31 -2.04 9.07 -27.85
C GLU A 31 -3.25 9.50 -27.03
N ASN A 32 -4.21 8.59 -26.80
CA ASN A 32 -5.36 8.85 -25.95
C ASN A 32 -4.97 9.12 -24.49
N PHE A 33 -4.00 8.37 -23.96
CA PHE A 33 -3.48 8.64 -22.61
C PHE A 33 -2.82 10.01 -22.52
N THR A 34 -2.00 10.36 -23.51
CA THR A 34 -1.32 11.66 -23.58
C THR A 34 -2.33 12.80 -23.67
N ALA A 35 -3.34 12.69 -24.54
CA ALA A 35 -4.40 13.68 -24.66
C ALA A 35 -5.19 13.85 -23.35
N TYR A 36 -5.46 12.74 -22.64
CA TYR A 36 -6.10 12.80 -21.34
C TYR A 36 -5.20 13.45 -20.27
N ALA A 37 -3.92 13.06 -20.22
CA ALA A 37 -2.92 13.66 -19.35
C ALA A 37 -2.81 15.17 -19.59
N ASP A 38 -2.72 15.62 -20.84
CA ASP A 38 -2.66 17.04 -21.19
C ASP A 38 -3.94 17.80 -20.78
N SER A 39 -5.09 17.15 -20.78
CA SER A 39 -6.34 17.73 -20.24
C SER A 39 -6.38 17.82 -18.71
N GLN A 40 -5.40 17.22 -18.02
CA GLN A 40 -5.24 17.16 -16.56
C GLN A 40 -3.87 17.75 -16.15
N ASP A 41 -3.41 18.79 -16.84
CA ASP A 41 -2.14 19.48 -16.57
C ASP A 41 -0.89 18.56 -16.60
N GLY A 42 -0.98 17.45 -17.35
CA GLY A 42 0.10 16.51 -17.65
C GLY A 42 0.20 15.30 -16.73
N PHE A 43 -0.51 15.27 -15.58
CA PHE A 43 -0.49 14.14 -14.65
C PHE A 43 -1.90 13.59 -14.39
N PRO A 44 -2.31 12.53 -15.12
CA PRO A 44 -3.69 12.08 -15.11
C PRO A 44 -4.07 11.39 -13.80
N SER A 45 -5.27 11.73 -13.31
CA SER A 45 -5.85 11.13 -12.11
C SER A 45 -7.36 10.97 -12.27
N GLN A 46 -7.97 10.14 -11.43
CA GLN A 46 -9.41 9.91 -11.39
C GLN A 46 -9.97 10.15 -10.00
N THR A 47 -11.26 10.49 -9.94
CA THR A 47 -12.03 10.69 -8.70
C THR A 47 -13.24 9.77 -8.69
N PHE A 48 -13.80 9.55 -7.50
CA PHE A 48 -14.92 8.64 -7.31
C PHE A 48 -16.14 9.38 -6.77
N ARG A 49 -17.35 8.85 -6.98
CA ARG A 49 -18.59 9.44 -6.44
C ARG A 49 -18.77 9.16 -4.95
N SER A 50 -18.36 7.98 -4.51
CA SER A 50 -18.53 7.42 -3.16
C SER A 50 -17.33 7.66 -2.24
N SER A 51 -16.26 8.27 -2.75
CA SER A 51 -15.03 8.53 -2.00
C SER A 51 -14.30 9.75 -2.54
N ASP A 52 -13.70 10.53 -1.64
CA ASP A 52 -12.87 11.69 -2.00
C ASP A 52 -11.43 11.31 -2.40
N ILE A 53 -11.14 10.01 -2.49
CA ILE A 53 -9.84 9.49 -2.92
C ILE A 53 -9.57 9.92 -4.38
N VAL A 54 -8.32 10.31 -4.63
CA VAL A 54 -7.79 10.55 -5.96
C VAL A 54 -6.85 9.40 -6.31
N ALA A 55 -7.09 8.71 -7.41
CA ALA A 55 -6.26 7.58 -7.85
C ALA A 55 -5.54 7.89 -9.17
N PRO A 56 -4.38 7.25 -9.44
CA PRO A 56 -3.78 7.26 -10.77
C PRO A 56 -4.75 6.78 -11.84
N VAL A 57 -4.52 7.27 -13.06
CA VAL A 57 -4.95 6.61 -14.28
C VAL A 57 -3.72 5.95 -14.90
N PHE A 58 -3.84 4.67 -15.22
CA PHE A 58 -2.74 3.90 -15.78
C PHE A 58 -2.84 3.76 -17.29
N GLN A 59 -1.68 3.84 -17.91
CA GLN A 59 -1.43 3.40 -19.27
C GLN A 59 -0.70 2.06 -19.24
N VAL A 60 -1.12 1.11 -20.06
CA VAL A 60 -0.51 -0.21 -20.21
C VAL A 60 0.04 -0.33 -21.62
N ASN A 61 1.37 -0.42 -21.73
CA ASN A 61 2.06 -0.64 -23.01
C ASN A 61 1.91 -2.08 -23.50
N SER A 62 2.10 -3.02 -22.58
CA SER A 62 2.00 -4.46 -22.86
C SER A 62 1.59 -5.23 -21.61
N TRP A 63 0.86 -6.33 -21.80
CA TRP A 63 0.44 -7.17 -20.68
C TRP A 63 0.18 -8.62 -21.10
N ASP A 64 1.13 -9.50 -20.81
CA ASP A 64 0.99 -10.95 -20.87
C ASP A 64 0.57 -11.49 -19.50
N ARG A 65 -0.74 -11.51 -19.28
CA ARG A 65 -1.37 -11.96 -18.03
C ARG A 65 -1.10 -13.42 -17.69
N ALA A 66 -0.79 -14.26 -18.68
CA ALA A 66 -0.58 -15.69 -18.45
C ALA A 66 0.78 -15.98 -17.79
N HIS A 67 1.74 -15.06 -17.95
CA HIS A 67 3.10 -15.22 -17.44
C HIS A 67 3.48 -14.17 -16.37
N ALA A 68 2.57 -13.24 -16.05
CA ALA A 68 2.71 -12.37 -14.89
C ALA A 68 2.53 -13.17 -13.58
N ASP A 69 3.22 -12.74 -12.54
CA ASP A 69 3.19 -13.33 -11.21
C ASP A 69 1.77 -13.28 -10.62
N ALA A 70 1.43 -14.31 -9.85
CA ALA A 70 0.09 -14.50 -9.32
C ALA A 70 -0.23 -13.67 -8.07
N ALA A 71 0.75 -12.94 -7.50
CA ALA A 71 0.51 -12.05 -6.38
C ALA A 71 -0.55 -10.98 -6.77
N PRO A 72 -1.64 -10.86 -6.00
CA PRO A 72 -2.84 -10.17 -6.45
C PRO A 72 -2.79 -8.65 -6.30
N TYR A 73 -1.78 -8.08 -5.65
CA TYR A 73 -1.78 -6.65 -5.34
C TYR A 73 -0.43 -5.97 -5.59
N LEU A 74 -0.50 -4.75 -6.10
CA LEU A 74 0.63 -3.82 -6.25
C LEU A 74 0.59 -2.77 -5.14
N PHE A 75 1.75 -2.38 -4.64
CA PHE A 75 1.94 -1.41 -3.54
C PHE A 75 2.81 -0.25 -4.02
N LEU A 76 2.31 0.97 -3.84
CA LEU A 76 2.99 2.19 -4.22
C LEU A 76 2.79 3.26 -3.13
N GLY A 77 3.82 4.07 -2.88
CA GLY A 77 3.65 5.36 -2.21
C GLY A 77 3.38 6.42 -3.28
N THR A 78 2.34 7.25 -3.11
CA THR A 78 1.96 8.24 -4.13
C THR A 78 1.54 9.56 -3.48
N VAL A 79 1.68 10.65 -4.22
CA VAL A 79 1.19 11.98 -3.84
C VAL A 79 0.30 12.51 -4.97
N TYR A 80 -0.89 13.01 -4.61
CA TYR A 80 -1.86 13.59 -5.55
C TYR A 80 -2.37 14.93 -5.04
N GLY A 81 -1.44 15.89 -4.94
CA GLY A 81 -1.66 17.22 -4.38
C GLY A 81 -1.25 17.36 -2.92
N HIS A 82 -1.34 18.58 -2.40
CA HIS A 82 -0.92 18.91 -1.04
C HIS A 82 -1.73 18.17 0.02
N MET A 83 -1.04 17.54 0.99
CA MET A 83 -1.65 16.69 2.04
C MET A 83 -2.57 15.60 1.46
N LYS A 84 -2.18 15.05 0.30
CA LYS A 84 -2.86 13.95 -0.40
C LYS A 84 -1.88 12.84 -0.78
N ALA A 85 -0.86 12.62 0.05
CA ALA A 85 0.01 11.46 -0.06
C ALA A 85 -0.51 10.28 0.75
N GLY A 86 -0.28 9.09 0.23
CA GLY A 86 -0.68 7.86 0.89
C GLY A 86 -0.09 6.60 0.29
N PRO A 87 0.04 5.53 1.10
CA PRO A 87 0.20 4.19 0.56
C PRO A 87 -1.05 3.84 -0.27
N MET A 88 -0.84 3.29 -1.46
CA MET A 88 -1.88 2.78 -2.32
C MET A 88 -1.68 1.29 -2.59
N ILE A 89 -2.80 0.57 -2.64
CA ILE A 89 -2.87 -0.83 -3.06
C ILE A 89 -3.74 -0.87 -4.32
N PHE A 90 -3.24 -1.52 -5.37
CA PHE A 90 -3.99 -1.77 -6.61
C PHE A 90 -4.16 -3.27 -6.83
N ASP A 91 -5.29 -3.66 -7.41
CA ASP A 91 -5.51 -5.02 -7.88
C ASP A 91 -4.56 -5.26 -9.07
N ALA A 92 -3.66 -6.22 -8.94
CA ALA A 92 -2.70 -6.56 -9.98
C ALA A 92 -3.37 -7.21 -11.20
N GLY A 93 -4.65 -7.59 -11.13
CA GLY A 93 -5.42 -8.16 -12.24
C GLY A 93 -6.09 -7.10 -13.12
N ASP A 94 -6.40 -5.91 -12.62
CA ASP A 94 -7.07 -4.88 -13.45
C ASP A 94 -6.60 -3.44 -13.20
N LEU A 95 -5.61 -3.26 -12.32
CA LEU A 95 -5.06 -1.96 -11.89
C LEU A 95 -6.07 -1.05 -11.18
N SER A 96 -7.23 -1.57 -10.79
CA SER A 96 -8.18 -0.79 -9.99
C SER A 96 -7.65 -0.55 -8.58
N LEU A 97 -8.02 0.59 -8.00
CA LEU A 97 -7.68 0.89 -6.62
C LEU A 97 -8.34 -0.14 -5.68
N VAL A 98 -7.61 -0.54 -4.65
CA VAL A 98 -8.09 -1.37 -3.55
C VAL A 98 -8.06 -0.57 -2.25
N TYR A 99 -6.97 0.16 -2.01
CA TYR A 99 -6.79 0.94 -0.79
C TYR A 99 -6.01 2.22 -1.08
N ALA A 100 -6.40 3.32 -0.43
CA ALA A 100 -5.55 4.48 -0.25
C ALA A 100 -5.78 5.15 1.12
N ASP A 101 -4.73 5.68 1.72
CA ASP A 101 -4.80 6.56 2.92
C ASP A 101 -4.09 7.89 2.63
N GLN A 102 -4.79 8.80 1.95
CA GLN A 102 -4.24 10.06 1.43
C GLN A 102 -4.26 11.22 2.44
N ARG A 103 -3.85 10.96 3.69
CA ARG A 103 -3.88 11.97 4.76
C ARG A 103 -2.52 12.54 5.12
N TYR A 104 -1.47 12.12 4.42
CA TYR A 104 -0.09 12.50 4.70
C TYR A 104 0.40 13.54 3.69
N ASP A 105 1.51 14.20 4.03
CA ASP A 105 2.19 15.13 3.15
C ASP A 105 3.00 14.38 2.08
N ASN A 106 3.82 13.42 2.50
CA ASN A 106 4.56 12.51 1.64
C ASN A 106 4.50 11.08 2.19
N THR A 107 4.57 10.09 1.29
CA THR A 107 4.70 8.69 1.68
C THR A 107 5.61 7.92 0.74
N TYR A 108 6.49 7.08 1.29
CA TYR A 108 7.44 6.27 0.55
C TYR A 108 7.52 4.84 1.11
N CYS A 109 8.23 3.96 0.42
CA CYS A 109 8.48 2.57 0.87
C CYS A 109 7.21 1.78 1.23
N SER A 110 6.10 2.03 0.52
CA SER A 110 4.83 1.30 0.71
C SER A 110 5.01 -0.16 0.31
N ASN A 111 5.08 -1.07 1.28
CA ASN A 111 5.46 -2.46 1.09
C ASN A 111 4.67 -3.39 2.04
N VAL A 112 4.73 -4.71 1.81
CA VAL A 112 4.22 -5.74 2.72
C VAL A 112 5.36 -6.65 3.16
N GLN A 113 5.44 -6.90 4.47
CA GLN A 113 6.40 -7.84 5.04
C GLN A 113 5.70 -8.89 5.92
N VAL A 114 6.28 -10.09 5.97
CA VAL A 114 5.78 -11.20 6.79
C VAL A 114 6.73 -11.40 7.96
N ILE A 115 6.24 -11.15 9.18
CA ILE A 115 7.01 -11.27 10.42
C ILE A 115 6.22 -12.12 11.42
N GLY A 116 6.86 -13.12 12.02
CA GLY A 116 6.18 -14.09 12.89
C GLY A 116 4.97 -14.77 12.24
N GLY A 117 4.97 -14.93 10.90
CA GLY A 117 3.84 -15.45 10.13
C GLY A 117 2.67 -14.47 9.93
N THR A 118 2.79 -13.23 10.38
CA THR A 118 1.79 -12.16 10.23
C THR A 118 2.21 -11.20 9.13
N ARG A 119 1.27 -10.82 8.25
CA ARG A 119 1.50 -9.78 7.23
C ARG A 119 1.28 -8.40 7.82
N TYR A 120 2.20 -7.50 7.53
CA TYR A 120 2.11 -6.09 7.84
C TYR A 120 2.30 -5.25 6.58
N MET A 121 1.48 -4.23 6.42
CA MET A 121 1.73 -3.16 5.46
C MET A 121 2.59 -2.12 6.16
N ILE A 122 3.68 -1.73 5.53
CA ILE A 122 4.62 -0.73 6.05
C ILE A 122 4.75 0.40 5.05
N PHE A 123 4.96 1.62 5.54
CA PHE A 123 5.33 2.77 4.73
C PHE A 123 5.93 3.85 5.62
N TRP A 124 6.75 4.71 5.02
CA TRP A 124 7.22 5.94 5.66
C TRP A 124 6.25 7.07 5.36
N GLU A 125 6.06 7.98 6.32
CA GLU A 125 5.35 9.25 6.15
C GLU A 125 6.13 10.41 6.77
N GLY A 126 6.03 11.60 6.19
CA GLY A 126 6.66 12.80 6.76
C GLY A 126 6.85 13.91 5.74
N VAL A 127 7.82 14.79 6.03
CA VAL A 127 8.16 15.93 5.18
C VAL A 127 9.36 15.57 4.32
N HIS A 128 9.19 15.66 3.00
CA HIS A 128 10.27 15.48 2.04
C HIS A 128 11.06 16.78 1.87
N ASN A 129 12.39 16.69 2.00
CA ASN A 129 13.31 17.80 1.81
C ASN A 129 14.42 17.37 0.85
N ARG A 130 14.28 17.72 -0.43
CA ARG A 130 15.36 17.70 -1.43
C ARG A 130 16.22 16.41 -1.39
N GLY A 131 15.61 15.28 -1.69
CA GLY A 131 16.31 14.00 -1.79
C GLY A 131 16.61 13.32 -0.46
N HIS A 132 16.22 13.88 0.68
CA HIS A 132 16.12 13.19 1.97
C HIS A 132 14.82 13.60 2.66
N ALA A 133 14.52 13.04 3.83
CA ALA A 133 13.28 13.35 4.53
C ALA A 133 13.40 13.27 6.05
N SER A 134 12.34 13.72 6.73
CA SER A 134 12.21 13.58 8.18
C SER A 134 10.78 13.19 8.53
N GLY A 135 10.62 12.01 9.15
CA GLY A 135 9.30 11.45 9.36
C GLY A 135 9.26 10.19 10.23
N HIS A 136 8.23 9.39 9.98
CA HIS A 136 7.87 8.23 10.77
C HIS A 136 7.65 7.01 9.88
N CYS A 137 8.12 5.89 10.38
CA CYS A 137 7.94 4.57 9.82
C CYS A 137 6.68 3.95 10.44
N LEU A 138 5.63 3.76 9.66
CA LEU A 138 4.34 3.25 10.13
C LEU A 138 4.09 1.80 9.70
N VAL A 139 3.59 0.98 10.64
CA VAL A 139 3.27 -0.43 10.42
C VAL A 139 1.81 -0.70 10.72
N TYR A 140 1.08 -1.26 9.77
CA TYR A 140 -0.33 -1.60 9.88
C TYR A 140 -0.58 -3.10 9.71
N ASP A 141 -1.51 -3.64 10.50
CA ASP A 141 -2.00 -5.02 10.29
C ASP A 141 -3.07 -5.10 9.18
N GLU A 142 -3.49 -6.32 8.84
CA GLU A 142 -4.54 -6.59 7.84
C GLU A 142 -5.90 -5.96 8.16
N ASN A 143 -6.16 -5.51 9.40
CA ASN A 143 -7.36 -4.75 9.75
C ASN A 143 -7.15 -3.23 9.64
N TYR A 144 -6.02 -2.80 9.06
CA TYR A 144 -5.58 -1.41 8.98
C TYR A 144 -5.47 -0.73 10.35
N ARG A 145 -5.07 -1.50 11.38
CA ARG A 145 -4.74 -0.92 12.69
C ARG A 145 -3.24 -0.64 12.75
N LEU A 146 -2.89 0.58 13.14
CA LEU A 146 -1.51 0.94 13.43
C LEU A 146 -0.98 0.06 14.57
N ARG A 147 0.16 -0.58 14.33
CA ARG A 147 0.83 -1.48 15.27
C ARG A 147 2.11 -0.86 15.80
N TYR A 148 2.90 -0.28 14.91
CA TYR A 148 4.14 0.39 15.27
C TYR A 148 4.22 1.74 14.56
N ASN A 149 4.72 2.72 15.28
CA ASN A 149 5.13 4.02 14.77
C ASN A 149 6.54 4.24 15.32
N VAL A 150 7.52 4.18 14.42
CA VAL A 150 8.93 4.29 14.80
C VAL A 150 9.62 5.44 14.10
N THR A 151 10.61 6.02 14.77
CA THR A 151 11.46 7.06 14.20
C THR A 151 12.82 7.11 14.90
N ALA A 152 13.78 7.81 14.29
CA ALA A 152 15.13 7.94 14.82
C ALA A 152 15.16 8.56 16.23
N GLN A 153 16.13 8.14 17.04
CA GLN A 153 16.33 8.66 18.40
C GLN A 153 17.73 9.23 18.57
N GLY A 154 17.86 10.34 19.29
CA GLY A 154 19.16 10.84 19.75
C GLY A 154 20.07 11.46 18.69
N LEU A 155 19.64 11.53 17.43
CA LEU A 155 20.43 12.11 16.35
C LEU A 155 20.55 13.64 16.44
N HIS A 156 21.64 14.15 15.83
CA HIS A 156 21.90 15.59 15.72
C HIS A 156 20.73 16.33 15.08
N GLY A 157 20.48 17.56 15.56
CA GLY A 157 19.38 18.38 15.06
C GLY A 157 17.97 17.84 15.33
N ARG A 158 17.83 16.77 16.14
CA ARG A 158 16.58 16.01 16.33
C ARG A 158 16.05 15.42 15.02
N ALA A 159 16.97 14.96 14.16
CA ALA A 159 16.61 14.26 12.95
C ALA A 159 15.71 13.05 13.25
N LEU A 160 14.81 12.79 12.31
CA LEU A 160 13.85 11.69 12.33
C LEU A 160 14.24 10.64 11.28
N ALA A 161 13.48 9.55 11.19
CA ALA A 161 13.67 8.54 10.15
C ALA A 161 13.54 9.17 8.75
N ASP A 162 14.46 8.80 7.87
CA ASP A 162 14.49 9.18 6.46
C ASP A 162 13.59 8.24 5.61
N MET A 163 13.26 8.69 4.40
CA MET A 163 12.29 8.05 3.51
C MET A 163 12.80 6.82 2.75
N HIS A 164 14.11 6.67 2.56
CA HIS A 164 14.64 5.72 1.58
C HIS A 164 14.54 4.26 2.01
N GLU A 165 14.57 4.00 3.32
CA GLU A 165 14.50 2.64 3.82
C GLU A 165 13.63 2.50 5.06
N MET A 166 12.82 1.45 5.05
CA MET A 166 12.13 0.94 6.22
C MET A 166 11.89 -0.55 6.00
N MET A 167 12.52 -1.39 6.81
CA MET A 167 12.38 -2.85 6.72
C MET A 167 12.30 -3.45 8.12
N PHE A 168 11.51 -4.52 8.29
CA PHE A 168 11.75 -5.41 9.41
C PHE A 168 13.02 -6.21 9.17
N THR A 169 13.73 -6.50 10.24
CA THR A 169 14.89 -7.39 10.22
C THR A 169 14.47 -8.83 10.52
N PRO A 170 15.35 -9.83 10.31
CA PRO A 170 15.11 -11.20 10.74
C PRO A 170 14.86 -11.36 12.25
N ASP A 171 15.28 -10.40 13.07
CA ASP A 171 15.11 -10.38 14.53
C ASP A 171 13.79 -9.71 14.97
N GLU A 172 12.88 -9.45 14.03
CA GLU A 172 11.60 -8.74 14.25
C GLU A 172 11.74 -7.29 14.75
N THR A 173 12.94 -6.70 14.59
CA THR A 173 13.21 -5.27 14.81
C THR A 173 12.96 -4.47 13.53
N ILE A 174 13.02 -3.13 13.59
CA ILE A 174 12.89 -2.29 12.39
C ILE A 174 14.18 -1.53 12.14
N VAL A 175 14.66 -1.56 10.90
CA VAL A 175 15.76 -0.71 10.40
C VAL A 175 15.23 0.35 9.44
N PHE A 176 15.78 1.56 9.54
CA PHE A 176 15.46 2.68 8.63
C PHE A 176 16.68 3.57 8.40
N SER A 177 16.71 4.28 7.28
CA SER A 177 17.74 5.26 6.96
C SER A 177 17.60 6.54 7.80
N THR A 178 18.70 7.27 7.97
CA THR A 178 18.74 8.53 8.75
C THR A 178 19.63 9.56 8.07
N TYR A 179 19.27 10.85 8.17
CA TYR A 179 20.06 11.97 7.66
C TYR A 179 20.13 13.09 8.70
N PHE A 180 21.31 13.68 8.91
CA PHE A 180 21.49 14.79 9.85
C PHE A 180 22.73 15.60 9.51
N ASN A 181 22.73 16.89 9.88
CA ASN A 181 23.85 17.78 9.64
C ASN A 181 24.82 17.81 10.83
N ILE A 182 26.12 17.69 10.54
CA ILE A 182 27.21 17.84 11.51
C ILE A 182 28.25 18.85 11.02
N PRO A 183 28.94 19.59 11.92
CA PRO A 183 30.13 20.34 11.56
C PRO A 183 31.23 19.40 11.03
N TYR A 184 31.88 19.77 9.94
CA TYR A 184 32.89 18.92 9.29
C TYR A 184 33.93 19.73 8.50
N ASP A 185 35.12 19.17 8.32
CA ASP A 185 36.18 19.72 7.46
C ASP A 185 36.03 19.19 6.02
N CYS A 186 35.57 20.05 5.12
CA CYS A 186 35.31 19.71 3.72
C CYS A 186 36.46 20.09 2.77
N ARG A 187 37.65 20.45 3.27
CA ARG A 187 38.79 20.83 2.42
C ARG A 187 39.20 19.73 1.44
N ALA A 188 39.04 18.46 1.82
CA ALA A 188 39.39 17.31 0.98
C ALA A 188 38.61 17.27 -0.35
N VAL A 189 37.43 17.90 -0.41
CA VAL A 189 36.56 17.98 -1.60
C VAL A 189 36.43 19.40 -2.16
N GLY A 190 37.32 20.31 -1.75
CA GLY A 190 37.33 21.71 -2.21
C GLY A 190 36.42 22.66 -1.42
N GLY A 191 35.80 22.19 -0.33
CA GLY A 191 35.03 23.01 0.59
C GLY A 191 35.89 23.74 1.66
N PRO A 192 35.26 24.51 2.56
CA PRO A 192 35.95 25.15 3.68
C PRO A 192 36.23 24.16 4.83
N GLU A 193 37.11 24.55 5.75
CA GLU A 193 37.44 23.80 6.97
C GLU A 193 36.28 23.80 7.99
N GLU A 194 35.51 24.87 8.03
CA GLU A 194 34.29 24.97 8.84
C GLU A 194 33.08 24.90 7.90
N ALA A 195 32.61 23.67 7.65
CA ALA A 195 31.46 23.39 6.81
C ALA A 195 30.41 22.55 7.56
N LEU A 196 29.26 22.35 6.92
CA LEU A 196 28.32 21.30 7.29
C LEU A 196 28.52 20.10 6.35
N LEU A 197 28.51 18.90 6.93
CA LEU A 197 28.31 17.64 6.23
C LEU A 197 26.88 17.19 6.49
N MET A 198 26.16 16.83 5.44
CA MET A 198 24.91 16.11 5.57
C MET A 198 25.25 14.63 5.64
N ASP A 199 25.46 14.14 6.86
CA ASP A 199 25.79 12.75 7.09
C ASP A 199 24.54 11.89 6.97
N SER A 200 24.74 10.64 6.59
CA SER A 200 23.67 9.67 6.45
C SER A 200 24.08 8.33 7.04
N GLY A 201 23.09 7.58 7.50
CA GLY A 201 23.30 6.37 8.27
C GLY A 201 22.02 5.58 8.42
N PHE A 202 21.98 4.71 9.43
CA PHE A 202 20.77 4.00 9.79
C PHE A 202 20.71 3.71 11.29
N GLN A 203 19.49 3.50 11.78
CA GLN A 203 19.24 2.92 13.09
C GLN A 203 18.42 1.65 12.96
N GLU A 204 18.77 0.65 13.77
CA GLU A 204 17.89 -0.47 14.08
C GLU A 204 17.26 -0.22 15.45
N VAL A 205 15.94 -0.36 15.54
CA VAL A 205 15.18 -0.09 16.76
C VAL A 205 14.27 -1.24 17.14
N ASP A 206 14.03 -1.37 18.44
CA ASP A 206 12.88 -2.11 18.96
C ASP A 206 11.58 -1.39 18.55
N PRO A 207 10.66 -2.07 17.83
CA PRO A 207 9.47 -1.41 17.30
C PRO A 207 8.40 -1.09 18.34
N GLU A 208 8.43 -1.74 19.51
CA GLU A 208 7.51 -1.45 20.62
C GLU A 208 7.95 -0.22 21.41
N THR A 209 9.25 -0.11 21.68
CA THR A 209 9.77 0.91 22.58
C THR A 209 10.51 2.06 21.89
N ASN A 210 10.73 1.98 20.56
CA ASN A 210 11.62 2.88 19.82
C ASN A 210 13.07 2.90 20.37
N LYS A 211 13.49 1.84 21.07
CA LYS A 211 14.84 1.82 21.65
C LYS A 211 15.84 1.50 20.55
N VAL A 212 16.85 2.34 20.38
CA VAL A 212 17.98 2.09 19.46
C VAL A 212 18.76 0.86 19.94
N LEU A 213 18.90 -0.11 19.06
CA LEU A 213 19.64 -1.35 19.24
C LEU A 213 20.99 -1.28 18.53
N PHE A 214 21.04 -0.60 17.38
CA PHE A 214 22.24 -0.34 16.61
C PHE A 214 22.11 1.01 15.89
N GLU A 215 23.21 1.77 15.81
CA GLU A 215 23.33 3.02 15.06
C GLU A 215 24.64 2.98 14.29
N TRP A 216 24.59 3.45 13.04
CA TRP A 216 25.74 3.51 12.16
C TRP A 216 25.69 4.77 11.31
N ASN A 217 26.82 5.49 11.23
CA ASN A 217 26.97 6.75 10.52
C ASN A 217 28.07 6.62 9.46
N ALA A 218 27.84 7.09 8.25
CA ALA A 218 28.79 6.91 7.16
C ALA A 218 30.12 7.63 7.40
N SER A 219 30.08 8.84 7.98
CA SER A 219 31.29 9.64 8.21
C SER A 219 32.30 9.02 9.18
N ASP A 220 31.88 8.05 10.02
CA ASP A 220 32.78 7.30 10.90
C ASP A 220 33.63 6.26 10.15
N HIS A 221 33.25 5.90 8.92
CA HIS A 221 33.82 4.76 8.18
C HIS A 221 34.31 5.09 6.77
N PHE A 222 33.88 6.21 6.18
CA PHE A 222 34.17 6.60 4.81
C PHE A 222 34.73 8.02 4.73
N ASP A 223 35.67 8.23 3.80
CA ASP A 223 36.20 9.56 3.52
C ASP A 223 35.26 10.28 2.55
N ILE A 224 34.98 11.56 2.79
CA ILE A 224 34.17 12.38 1.90
C ILE A 224 34.77 12.48 0.49
N ALA A 225 36.08 12.29 0.34
CA ALA A 225 36.78 12.25 -0.94
C ALA A 225 36.50 10.97 -1.74
N ASP A 226 35.92 9.93 -1.13
CA ASP A 226 35.47 8.73 -1.83
C ASP A 226 34.29 9.06 -2.77
N SER A 227 33.54 10.14 -2.49
CA SER A 227 32.32 10.52 -3.22
C SER A 227 32.54 10.92 -4.67
N PHE A 228 31.59 10.54 -5.53
CA PHE A 228 31.45 11.08 -6.90
C PHE A 228 30.60 12.36 -6.94
N ALA A 229 29.89 12.68 -5.86
CA ALA A 229 29.19 13.95 -5.71
C ALA A 229 30.18 15.12 -5.60
N ARG A 230 29.76 16.29 -6.08
CA ARG A 230 30.56 17.51 -6.07
C ARG A 230 30.20 18.35 -4.85
N TYR A 231 31.18 19.05 -4.27
CA TYR A 231 30.91 20.01 -3.20
C TYR A 231 30.26 21.28 -3.80
N ASP A 232 28.95 21.24 -4.01
CA ASP A 232 28.16 22.35 -4.56
C ASP A 232 26.69 22.27 -4.12
N GLU A 233 25.92 23.28 -4.50
CA GLU A 233 24.51 23.38 -4.13
C GLU A 233 23.68 22.18 -4.59
N VAL A 234 24.03 21.50 -5.69
CA VAL A 234 23.29 20.33 -6.22
C VAL A 234 23.28 19.19 -5.20
N TYR A 235 24.39 19.01 -4.47
CA TYR A 235 24.57 17.96 -3.45
C TYR A 235 24.50 18.52 -2.03
N GLY A 236 23.58 19.45 -1.79
CA GLY A 236 23.17 19.85 -0.44
C GLY A 236 23.93 21.03 0.18
N VAL A 237 25.04 21.49 -0.41
CA VAL A 237 25.84 22.58 0.16
C VAL A 237 25.05 23.89 0.14
N THR A 238 24.50 24.28 1.30
CA THR A 238 23.68 25.48 1.47
C THR A 238 23.94 26.08 2.86
N PRO A 239 23.43 27.28 3.20
CA PRO A 239 23.62 27.84 4.55
C PRO A 239 23.03 26.97 5.68
N ASP A 240 21.95 26.23 5.40
CA ASP A 240 21.20 25.46 6.40
C ASP A 240 21.36 23.92 6.23
N SER A 241 22.18 23.47 5.29
CA SER A 241 22.46 22.04 5.04
C SER A 241 23.89 21.77 4.58
N GLY A 242 24.34 20.52 4.71
CA GLY A 242 25.70 20.12 4.39
C GLY A 242 25.88 19.38 3.08
N PHE A 243 27.14 19.10 2.74
CA PHE A 243 27.50 18.26 1.60
C PHE A 243 26.98 16.83 1.81
N ASP A 244 26.15 16.34 0.88
CA ASP A 244 25.66 14.97 0.85
C ASP A 244 26.68 14.05 0.17
N PHE A 245 27.65 13.54 0.94
CA PHE A 245 28.76 12.78 0.35
C PHE A 245 28.43 11.30 0.11
N PHE A 246 27.54 10.72 0.92
CA PHE A 246 27.29 9.27 0.96
C PHE A 246 25.93 8.90 0.36
N HIS A 247 24.87 9.61 0.72
CA HIS A 247 23.50 9.35 0.28
C HIS A 247 23.06 7.89 0.38
N ILE A 248 22.79 7.43 1.61
CA ILE A 248 22.28 6.09 1.88
C ILE A 248 20.86 5.93 1.31
N ASN A 249 20.60 4.82 0.59
CA ASN A 249 19.27 4.63 -0.01
C ASN A 249 18.69 3.21 0.10
N SER A 250 19.43 2.26 0.65
CA SER A 250 18.88 0.97 1.08
C SER A 250 19.74 0.31 2.14
N ILE A 251 19.07 -0.42 3.04
CA ILE A 251 19.67 -1.24 4.09
C ILE A 251 18.96 -2.59 4.13
N GLU A 252 19.73 -3.68 4.22
CA GLU A 252 19.20 -5.01 4.53
C GLU A 252 20.05 -5.69 5.61
N LYS A 253 19.42 -6.07 6.73
CA LYS A 253 20.09 -6.88 7.76
C LYS A 253 20.10 -8.35 7.36
N THR A 254 21.28 -8.96 7.38
CA THR A 254 21.46 -10.38 7.10
C THR A 254 21.11 -11.24 8.30
N SER A 255 20.89 -12.54 8.07
CA SER A 255 20.69 -13.52 9.15
C SER A 255 21.90 -13.66 10.09
N ASP A 256 23.09 -13.27 9.62
CA ASP A 256 24.32 -13.29 10.41
C ASP A 256 24.49 -12.01 11.25
N GLY A 257 23.55 -11.08 11.13
CA GLY A 257 23.50 -9.82 11.88
C GLY A 257 24.26 -8.67 11.24
N ASN A 258 24.78 -8.81 10.02
CA ASN A 258 25.47 -7.75 9.29
C ASN A 258 24.49 -6.94 8.43
N TYR A 259 24.92 -5.81 7.88
CA TYR A 259 24.04 -4.93 7.08
C TYR A 259 24.60 -4.71 5.68
N LEU A 260 23.83 -5.04 4.64
CA LEU A 260 24.10 -4.58 3.28
C LEU A 260 23.60 -3.14 3.15
N VAL A 261 24.50 -2.23 2.83
CA VAL A 261 24.22 -0.79 2.72
C VAL A 261 24.54 -0.32 1.30
N SER A 262 23.60 0.37 0.68
CA SER A 262 23.79 1.03 -0.62
C SER A 262 24.05 2.52 -0.44
N SER A 263 25.14 3.00 -1.05
CA SER A 263 25.46 4.42 -1.17
C SER A 263 25.33 4.87 -2.62
N ARG A 264 24.43 5.83 -2.85
CA ARG A 264 24.24 6.43 -4.18
C ARG A 264 25.50 7.20 -4.61
N HIS A 265 26.02 8.05 -3.72
CA HIS A 265 27.08 9.00 -4.09
C HIS A 265 28.48 8.40 -4.07
N LEU A 266 28.69 7.25 -3.43
CA LEU A 266 29.91 6.46 -3.59
C LEU A 266 29.83 5.46 -4.76
N SER A 267 28.62 5.24 -5.34
CA SER A 267 28.37 4.19 -6.33
C SER A 267 28.87 2.82 -5.86
N ALA A 268 28.58 2.49 -4.59
CA ALA A 268 29.13 1.33 -3.92
C ALA A 268 28.11 0.66 -2.99
N LEU A 269 28.24 -0.66 -2.88
CA LEU A 269 27.57 -1.50 -1.89
C LEU A 269 28.59 -1.94 -0.83
N THR A 270 28.22 -1.85 0.43
CA THR A 270 29.08 -2.24 1.55
C THR A 270 28.35 -3.25 2.43
N LEU A 271 29.03 -4.34 2.79
CA LEU A 271 28.60 -5.16 3.91
C LEU A 271 29.26 -4.63 5.18
N VAL A 272 28.44 -4.21 6.14
CA VAL A 272 28.84 -3.62 7.42
C VAL A 272 28.71 -4.67 8.53
N ASP A 273 29.74 -4.80 9.37
CA ASP A 273 29.70 -5.66 10.55
C ASP A 273 28.70 -5.12 11.58
N GLY A 274 27.74 -5.93 11.98
CA GLY A 274 26.67 -5.50 12.88
C GLY A 274 27.03 -5.43 14.37
N LYS A 275 28.32 -5.57 14.73
CA LYS A 275 28.80 -5.44 16.11
C LYS A 275 29.51 -4.12 16.35
N ASP A 276 30.35 -3.70 15.41
CA ASP A 276 31.20 -2.51 15.55
C ASP A 276 31.13 -1.55 14.36
N GLY A 277 30.34 -1.87 13.32
CA GLY A 277 30.10 -0.99 12.18
C GLY A 277 31.22 -0.98 11.13
N HIS A 278 32.28 -1.77 11.26
CA HIS A 278 33.36 -1.72 10.26
C HIS A 278 32.91 -2.33 8.91
N PRO A 279 33.36 -1.78 7.76
CA PRO A 279 33.15 -2.40 6.46
C PRO A 279 33.86 -3.76 6.36
N ILE A 280 33.10 -4.83 6.13
CA ILE A 280 33.62 -6.19 5.88
C ILE A 280 34.14 -6.29 4.44
N TRP A 281 33.34 -5.83 3.48
CA TRP A 281 33.74 -5.71 2.07
C TRP A 281 33.02 -4.57 1.38
N ILE A 282 33.59 -4.08 0.27
CA ILE A 282 33.04 -3.01 -0.57
C ILE A 282 33.04 -3.45 -2.03
N LEU A 283 31.86 -3.44 -2.67
CA LEU A 283 31.64 -3.73 -4.08
C LEU A 283 31.29 -2.43 -4.82
N GLY A 284 32.00 -2.14 -5.91
CA GLY A 284 31.81 -0.92 -6.70
C GLY A 284 32.54 0.31 -6.16
N GLY A 285 32.39 1.43 -6.87
CA GLY A 285 32.97 2.73 -6.51
C GLY A 285 34.50 2.76 -6.51
N LYS A 286 35.07 3.84 -5.93
CA LYS A 286 36.53 4.05 -5.88
C LYS A 286 37.28 3.03 -5.01
N ARG A 287 36.57 2.36 -4.09
CA ARG A 287 37.12 1.41 -3.11
C ARG A 287 36.74 -0.03 -3.39
N ASN A 288 36.32 -0.34 -4.62
CA ASN A 288 35.93 -1.68 -5.04
C ASN A 288 37.00 -2.73 -4.67
N GLN A 289 36.56 -3.84 -4.10
CA GLN A 289 37.40 -4.97 -3.71
C GLN A 289 37.18 -6.22 -4.58
N PHE A 290 36.17 -6.21 -5.44
CA PHE A 290 35.76 -7.39 -6.21
C PHE A 290 36.35 -7.38 -7.62
N GLU A 291 36.90 -8.52 -8.03
CA GLU A 291 37.23 -8.78 -9.44
C GLU A 291 35.94 -8.94 -10.26
N ASP A 292 35.86 -8.18 -11.35
CA ASP A 292 34.73 -8.24 -12.27
C ASP A 292 34.91 -9.37 -13.30
N LEU A 293 34.00 -10.34 -13.28
CA LEU A 293 33.98 -11.48 -14.20
C LEU A 293 33.05 -11.27 -15.41
N SER A 294 32.67 -10.02 -15.69
CA SER A 294 31.72 -9.61 -16.73
C SER A 294 32.24 -8.43 -17.56
N ASN A 295 33.57 -8.34 -17.75
CA ASN A 295 34.21 -7.29 -18.53
C ASN A 295 33.90 -5.87 -18.03
N GLY A 296 33.76 -5.70 -16.72
CA GLY A 296 33.50 -4.43 -16.06
C GLY A 296 32.02 -4.15 -15.79
N THR A 297 31.08 -4.93 -16.35
CA THR A 297 29.65 -4.64 -16.22
C THR A 297 29.05 -5.02 -14.87
N ALA A 298 29.76 -5.80 -14.04
CA ALA A 298 29.32 -6.17 -12.70
C ALA A 298 29.69 -5.12 -11.63
N THR A 299 30.69 -4.28 -11.91
CA THR A 299 31.29 -3.32 -10.96
C THR A 299 31.19 -1.86 -11.41
N ASN A 300 30.73 -1.61 -12.64
CA ASN A 300 30.52 -0.25 -13.17
C ASN A 300 29.13 0.33 -12.89
N PHE A 301 28.30 -0.31 -12.06
CA PHE A 301 27.04 0.28 -11.64
C PHE A 301 27.28 1.59 -10.91
N GLY A 302 26.31 2.50 -10.97
CA GLY A 302 26.47 3.84 -10.44
C GLY A 302 25.16 4.43 -9.96
N TRP A 303 25.23 5.24 -8.91
CA TRP A 303 24.08 5.96 -8.36
C TRP A 303 22.89 5.04 -8.00
N GLN A 304 23.18 3.76 -7.74
CA GLN A 304 22.23 2.65 -7.63
C GLN A 304 21.32 2.76 -6.41
N HIS A 305 20.16 2.11 -6.47
CA HIS A 305 19.17 2.04 -5.39
C HIS A 305 18.75 0.60 -5.09
N ASP A 306 18.19 0.40 -3.89
CA ASP A 306 17.43 -0.81 -3.51
C ASP A 306 18.24 -2.11 -3.64
N ALA A 307 19.48 -2.09 -3.14
CA ALA A 307 20.32 -3.27 -3.11
C ALA A 307 19.78 -4.29 -2.09
N ARG A 308 19.51 -5.51 -2.56
CA ARG A 308 19.02 -6.63 -1.76
C ARG A 308 19.86 -7.87 -1.97
N PHE A 309 20.07 -8.64 -0.90
CA PHE A 309 20.60 -9.99 -1.03
C PHE A 309 19.57 -10.94 -1.61
N TYR A 310 20.08 -11.93 -2.32
CA TYR A 310 19.32 -13.05 -2.86
C TYR A 310 20.14 -14.34 -2.73
N HIS A 311 19.47 -15.51 -2.82
CA HIS A 311 20.10 -16.83 -2.72
C HIS A 311 21.09 -16.96 -1.54
N ASN A 312 20.65 -16.73 -0.31
CA ASN A 312 21.49 -16.82 0.90
C ASN A 312 22.78 -15.99 0.79
N GLN A 313 22.66 -14.72 0.38
CA GLN A 313 23.76 -13.75 0.27
C GLN A 313 24.81 -14.05 -0.82
N SER A 314 24.59 -15.04 -1.69
CA SER A 314 25.47 -15.32 -2.85
C SER A 314 25.12 -14.51 -4.09
N HIS A 315 23.99 -13.79 -4.07
CA HIS A 315 23.57 -12.91 -5.14
C HIS A 315 23.10 -11.57 -4.58
N ILE A 316 23.18 -10.53 -5.40
CA ILE A 316 22.64 -9.20 -5.10
C ILE A 316 21.74 -8.77 -6.25
N THR A 317 20.58 -8.20 -5.94
CA THR A 317 19.74 -7.47 -6.90
C THR A 317 19.70 -6.00 -6.55
N MET A 318 19.67 -5.13 -7.55
CA MET A 318 19.56 -3.68 -7.36
C MET A 318 18.94 -3.01 -8.59
N PHE A 319 18.58 -1.74 -8.44
CA PHE A 319 18.34 -0.85 -9.57
C PHE A 319 19.60 0.00 -9.81
N ASP A 320 20.30 -0.25 -10.90
CA ASP A 320 21.48 0.51 -11.34
C ASP A 320 20.99 1.72 -12.15
N ASN A 321 21.00 2.90 -11.56
CA ASN A 321 20.64 4.14 -12.25
C ASN A 321 21.68 4.51 -13.32
N HIS A 322 22.92 4.07 -13.13
CA HIS A 322 24.13 4.33 -13.91
C HIS A 322 24.59 5.80 -13.98
N GLY A 323 23.67 6.75 -13.81
CA GLY A 323 23.94 8.17 -13.85
C GLY A 323 22.82 8.98 -13.24
N GLU A 324 22.82 10.28 -13.55
CA GLU A 324 21.90 11.27 -12.96
C GLU A 324 20.83 11.76 -13.95
N VAL A 325 20.92 11.34 -15.22
CA VAL A 325 20.01 11.77 -16.29
C VAL A 325 18.74 10.93 -16.27
N THR A 326 17.59 11.59 -16.38
CA THR A 326 16.30 10.93 -16.59
C THR A 326 15.70 11.34 -17.92
N GLY A 327 15.14 10.38 -18.65
CA GLY A 327 14.45 10.62 -19.92
C GLY A 327 14.75 9.55 -20.96
N ASN A 328 14.34 9.81 -22.19
CA ASN A 328 14.65 8.93 -23.31
C ASN A 328 16.15 8.91 -23.58
N CYS A 329 16.69 7.74 -23.87
CA CYS A 329 18.10 7.60 -24.20
C CYS A 329 18.37 8.06 -25.64
N GLU A 330 19.45 8.81 -25.84
CA GLU A 330 20.01 9.07 -27.17
C GLU A 330 21.00 7.94 -27.54
N GLY A 331 20.50 6.70 -27.66
CA GLY A 331 21.33 5.52 -27.95
C GLY A 331 21.03 4.34 -27.02
N GLU A 332 22.08 3.63 -26.59
CA GLU A 332 21.96 2.56 -25.61
C GLU A 332 21.67 3.14 -24.22
N CYS A 333 20.63 2.63 -23.57
CA CYS A 333 20.31 3.01 -22.20
C CYS A 333 21.23 2.31 -21.22
N GLU A 334 21.48 2.98 -20.10
CA GLU A 334 22.40 2.51 -19.07
C GLU A 334 21.66 2.14 -17.78
N SER A 335 20.54 2.82 -17.48
CA SER A 335 19.73 2.44 -16.31
C SER A 335 19.12 1.06 -16.50
N ARG A 336 19.28 0.19 -15.49
CA ARG A 336 18.91 -1.22 -15.57
C ARG A 336 18.57 -1.80 -14.20
N GLY A 337 17.65 -2.76 -14.17
CA GLY A 337 17.62 -3.74 -13.09
C GLY A 337 18.84 -4.66 -13.22
N LEU A 338 19.58 -4.86 -12.14
CA LEU A 338 20.83 -5.63 -12.15
C LEU A 338 20.78 -6.77 -11.15
N HIS A 339 21.08 -7.98 -11.61
CA HIS A 339 21.25 -9.17 -10.78
C HIS A 339 22.69 -9.67 -10.90
N LEU A 340 23.41 -9.64 -9.78
CA LEU A 340 24.78 -10.09 -9.64
C LEU A 340 24.84 -11.42 -8.88
N GLU A 341 25.80 -12.26 -9.25
CA GLU A 341 26.36 -13.31 -8.40
C GLU A 341 27.64 -12.76 -7.79
N ILE A 342 27.87 -13.03 -6.50
CA ILE A 342 29.06 -12.61 -5.77
C ILE A 342 29.71 -13.79 -5.04
N ASP A 343 31.04 -13.80 -5.02
CA ASP A 343 31.84 -14.61 -4.10
C ASP A 343 32.56 -13.65 -3.14
N SER A 344 32.07 -13.56 -1.91
CA SER A 344 32.63 -12.68 -0.88
C SER A 344 33.92 -13.22 -0.24
N VAL A 345 34.30 -14.47 -0.52
CA VAL A 345 35.57 -15.06 -0.07
C VAL A 345 36.63 -14.89 -1.16
N GLY A 346 36.29 -15.25 -2.40
CA GLY A 346 37.14 -15.05 -3.57
C GLY A 346 37.21 -13.59 -4.04
N MET A 347 36.32 -12.73 -3.53
CA MET A 347 36.14 -11.34 -3.95
C MET A 347 35.92 -11.22 -5.46
N THR A 348 34.92 -11.92 -5.99
CA THR A 348 34.54 -11.83 -7.40
C THR A 348 33.07 -11.51 -7.59
N ALA A 349 32.73 -10.80 -8.66
CA ALA A 349 31.35 -10.44 -9.00
C ALA A 349 31.09 -10.72 -10.49
N ARG A 350 29.91 -11.25 -10.81
CA ARG A 350 29.49 -11.54 -12.20
C ARG A 350 28.05 -11.15 -12.42
N VAL A 351 27.76 -10.55 -13.57
CA VAL A 351 26.38 -10.31 -14.02
C VAL A 351 25.70 -11.65 -14.32
N VAL A 352 24.52 -11.83 -13.73
CA VAL A 352 23.59 -12.93 -14.02
C VAL A 352 22.52 -12.47 -14.99
N ARG A 353 21.95 -11.29 -14.75
CA ARG A 353 20.89 -10.72 -15.57
C ARG A 353 20.86 -9.19 -15.50
N GLU A 354 20.47 -8.61 -16.61
CA GLU A 354 20.15 -7.18 -16.76
C GLU A 354 18.73 -7.05 -17.30
N TYR A 355 18.01 -6.04 -16.82
CA TYR A 355 16.64 -5.73 -17.21
C TYR A 355 16.56 -4.27 -17.63
N PHE A 356 16.24 -4.03 -18.90
CA PHE A 356 16.11 -2.67 -19.46
C PHE A 356 14.65 -2.30 -19.68
N HIS A 357 14.33 -1.01 -19.61
CA HIS A 357 12.97 -0.52 -19.84
C HIS A 357 12.59 -0.75 -21.31
N PRO A 358 11.37 -1.25 -21.62
CA PRO A 358 10.97 -1.53 -23.00
C PRO A 358 10.94 -0.29 -23.91
N GLU A 359 10.75 0.90 -23.34
CA GLU A 359 10.76 2.18 -24.06
C GLU A 359 12.12 2.90 -24.14
N SER A 360 13.22 2.25 -23.73
CA SER A 360 14.56 2.86 -23.77
C SER A 360 14.65 4.19 -23.02
N ILE A 361 14.55 4.11 -21.69
CA ILE A 361 14.70 5.27 -20.80
C ILE A 361 15.81 5.07 -19.78
N ASN A 362 16.44 6.18 -19.41
CA ASN A 362 17.27 6.28 -18.22
C ASN A 362 16.45 6.89 -17.08
N SER A 363 16.77 6.48 -15.86
CA SER A 363 16.21 7.03 -14.62
C SER A 363 17.35 7.34 -13.67
N GLY A 364 17.62 8.63 -13.48
CA GLY A 364 18.82 9.10 -12.80
C GLY A 364 18.74 9.12 -11.27
N ALA A 365 17.57 8.80 -10.71
CA ALA A 365 17.34 8.74 -9.28
C ALA A 365 16.24 7.74 -8.98
N MET A 366 16.17 7.31 -7.71
CA MET A 366 15.15 6.38 -7.23
C MET A 366 15.22 5.04 -7.99
N GLY A 367 14.23 4.18 -7.80
CA GLY A 367 14.11 2.89 -8.44
C GLY A 367 14.17 1.75 -7.44
N GLY A 368 13.65 0.60 -7.85
CA GLY A 368 13.70 -0.62 -7.06
C GLY A 368 13.50 -1.86 -7.89
N LEU A 369 14.05 -2.97 -7.40
CA LEU A 369 13.93 -4.28 -8.01
C LEU A 369 13.48 -5.27 -6.94
N GLN A 370 12.29 -5.82 -7.11
CA GLN A 370 11.78 -6.89 -6.28
C GLN A 370 11.81 -8.22 -7.02
N GLN A 371 12.47 -9.21 -6.44
CA GLN A 371 12.32 -10.61 -6.85
C GLN A 371 10.97 -11.17 -6.36
N LEU A 372 10.23 -11.82 -7.25
CA LEU A 372 8.93 -12.44 -6.98
C LEU A 372 9.04 -13.96 -6.83
N GLU A 373 8.05 -14.57 -6.16
CA GLU A 373 8.01 -16.02 -5.88
C GLU A 373 8.01 -16.88 -7.16
N SER A 374 7.42 -16.38 -8.26
CA SER A 374 7.45 -17.06 -9.57
C SER A 374 8.84 -17.12 -10.22
N GLY A 375 9.82 -16.38 -9.70
CA GLY A 375 11.10 -16.13 -10.37
C GLY A 375 11.08 -14.89 -11.28
N ASN A 376 9.91 -14.28 -11.50
CA ASN A 376 9.82 -12.97 -12.15
C ASN A 376 10.42 -11.86 -11.27
N VAL A 377 10.70 -10.71 -11.86
CA VAL A 377 11.09 -9.49 -11.14
C VAL A 377 10.12 -8.36 -11.43
N MET A 378 9.80 -7.56 -10.42
CA MET A 378 9.09 -6.29 -10.56
C MET A 378 10.10 -5.16 -10.43
N ILE A 379 10.12 -4.24 -11.39
CA ILE A 379 11.00 -3.08 -11.38
C ILE A 379 10.17 -1.80 -11.38
N GLY A 380 10.33 -1.00 -10.34
CA GLY A 380 9.91 0.40 -10.34
C GLY A 380 11.02 1.26 -10.96
N TRP A 381 10.69 2.05 -11.98
CA TRP A 381 11.67 2.82 -12.75
C TRP A 381 12.00 4.19 -12.13
N GLY A 382 11.85 4.31 -10.81
CA GLY A 382 12.36 5.42 -10.03
C GLY A 382 11.72 6.74 -10.41
N TYR A 383 12.54 7.72 -10.81
CA TYR A 383 12.08 9.05 -11.20
C TYR A 383 11.16 9.02 -12.43
N SER A 384 11.28 8.00 -13.27
CA SER A 384 10.33 7.76 -14.37
C SER A 384 9.01 7.19 -13.85
N PRO A 385 7.85 7.61 -14.40
CA PRO A 385 6.52 7.25 -13.88
C PRO A 385 6.06 5.86 -14.34
N GLY A 386 6.93 4.86 -14.32
CA GLY A 386 6.69 3.53 -14.90
C GLY A 386 7.16 2.39 -14.02
N PHE A 387 6.56 1.22 -14.21
CA PHE A 387 6.99 -0.03 -13.60
C PHE A 387 6.72 -1.20 -14.54
N VAL A 388 7.62 -2.17 -14.50
CA VAL A 388 7.61 -3.31 -15.43
C VAL A 388 7.86 -4.60 -14.68
N GLU A 389 7.05 -5.62 -14.97
CA GLU A 389 7.31 -6.99 -14.53
C GLU A 389 8.00 -7.76 -15.66
N TYR A 390 9.07 -8.49 -15.32
CA TYR A 390 9.83 -9.32 -16.25
C TYR A 390 9.87 -10.76 -15.78
N LYS A 391 9.87 -11.70 -16.73
CA LYS A 391 10.35 -13.06 -16.45
C LYS A 391 11.83 -13.04 -16.08
N SER A 392 12.30 -14.11 -15.43
CA SER A 392 13.72 -14.32 -15.12
C SER A 392 14.67 -14.31 -16.33
N ASP A 393 14.14 -14.52 -17.55
CA ASP A 393 14.91 -14.43 -18.80
C ASP A 393 15.08 -12.99 -19.33
N GLY A 394 14.42 -12.01 -18.72
CA GLY A 394 14.44 -10.60 -19.14
C GLY A 394 13.28 -10.18 -20.04
N THR A 395 12.34 -11.08 -20.38
CA THR A 395 11.17 -10.71 -21.20
C THR A 395 10.16 -9.92 -20.36
N PRO A 396 9.71 -8.72 -20.78
CA PRO A 396 8.65 -8.00 -20.10
C PRO A 396 7.30 -8.71 -20.27
N VAL A 397 6.53 -8.81 -19.18
CA VAL A 397 5.17 -9.41 -19.16
C VAL A 397 4.10 -8.44 -18.69
N MET A 398 4.48 -7.30 -18.11
CA MET A 398 3.56 -6.22 -17.74
C MET A 398 4.34 -4.92 -17.76
N ASP A 399 3.92 -3.94 -18.56
CA ASP A 399 4.56 -2.63 -18.69
C ASP A 399 3.50 -1.53 -18.51
N VAL A 400 3.64 -0.77 -17.43
CA VAL A 400 2.64 0.19 -16.95
C VAL A 400 3.28 1.54 -16.66
N GLN A 401 2.57 2.60 -17.04
CA GLN A 401 2.90 3.98 -16.72
C GLN A 401 1.75 4.65 -15.98
N ARG A 402 2.08 5.53 -15.04
CA ARG A 402 1.12 6.41 -14.33
C ARG A 402 1.22 7.88 -14.75
N GLY A 403 2.13 8.19 -15.67
CA GLY A 403 2.39 9.52 -16.19
C GLY A 403 3.13 9.44 -17.52
N LYS A 404 3.36 10.58 -18.17
CA LYS A 404 4.02 10.61 -19.48
C LYS A 404 5.53 10.34 -19.32
N ILE A 405 6.04 9.36 -20.05
CA ILE A 405 7.48 9.12 -20.20
C ILE A 405 8.08 9.96 -21.34
N GLY A 406 9.33 10.41 -21.14
CA GLY A 406 10.11 11.13 -22.17
C GLY A 406 9.80 12.61 -22.29
N VAL A 407 9.06 13.17 -21.33
CA VAL A 407 8.75 14.61 -21.23
C VAL A 407 9.26 15.16 -19.90
N GLU A 408 9.18 16.48 -19.73
CA GLU A 408 9.48 17.12 -18.45
C GLU A 408 8.67 16.48 -17.31
N SER A 409 9.37 16.03 -16.27
CA SER A 409 8.73 15.35 -15.14
C SER A 409 8.00 16.35 -14.27
N LEU A 410 6.72 16.06 -13.99
CA LEU A 410 5.94 16.81 -13.02
C LEU A 410 6.22 16.31 -11.60
N ALA A 411 5.97 17.17 -10.62
CA ALA A 411 6.03 16.81 -9.20
C ALA A 411 5.21 15.53 -8.95
N ASP A 412 5.79 14.60 -8.19
CA ASP A 412 5.16 13.36 -7.74
C ASP A 412 4.71 12.37 -8.82
N MET A 413 5.09 12.61 -10.07
CA MET A 413 4.75 11.74 -11.20
C MET A 413 5.50 10.40 -11.15
N PHE A 414 6.69 10.40 -10.54
CA PHE A 414 7.61 9.27 -10.43
C PHE A 414 6.98 8.01 -9.82
N ALA A 415 7.57 6.84 -10.09
CA ALA A 415 7.21 5.58 -9.45
C ALA A 415 8.45 5.03 -8.72
N TYR A 416 8.70 5.53 -7.50
CA TYR A 416 9.95 5.27 -6.78
C TYR A 416 10.22 3.75 -6.65
N ARG A 417 9.45 3.07 -5.80
CA ARG A 417 9.46 1.62 -5.67
C ARG A 417 8.05 1.10 -5.83
N VAL A 418 7.94 -0.06 -6.46
CA VAL A 418 6.68 -0.76 -6.68
C VAL A 418 6.87 -2.20 -6.24
N TYR A 419 6.04 -2.65 -5.31
CA TYR A 419 6.08 -4.01 -4.80
C TYR A 419 4.81 -4.77 -5.16
N LYS A 420 4.91 -6.09 -5.30
CA LYS A 420 3.81 -6.98 -5.63
C LYS A 420 3.70 -8.08 -4.58
N HIS A 421 2.58 -8.10 -3.85
CA HIS A 421 2.40 -8.97 -2.68
C HIS A 421 1.01 -9.55 -2.54
N GLN A 422 0.94 -10.58 -1.69
CA GLN A 422 -0.31 -11.04 -1.07
C GLN A 422 -0.74 -10.06 0.02
N TRP A 423 -2.03 -9.74 0.07
CA TRP A 423 -2.61 -8.93 1.13
C TRP A 423 -4.08 -9.30 1.37
N LYS A 424 -4.51 -9.24 2.63
CA LYS A 424 -5.91 -9.50 2.97
C LYS A 424 -6.48 -8.39 3.84
N GLY A 425 -6.79 -7.27 3.20
CA GLY A 425 -7.38 -6.10 3.86
C GLY A 425 -8.81 -6.35 4.38
N LYS A 426 -9.02 -6.03 5.67
CA LYS A 426 -10.27 -6.16 6.44
C LYS A 426 -10.54 -4.83 7.17
N PRO A 427 -10.93 -3.77 6.44
CA PRO A 427 -11.14 -2.45 7.01
C PRO A 427 -12.15 -2.47 8.16
N THR A 428 -11.89 -1.71 9.22
CA THR A 428 -12.79 -1.57 10.38
C THR A 428 -13.87 -0.52 10.19
N TRP A 429 -13.84 0.21 9.07
CA TRP A 429 -14.87 1.18 8.66
C TRP A 429 -15.87 0.55 7.68
N PRO A 430 -17.11 1.05 7.61
CA PRO A 430 -18.11 0.52 6.70
C PRO A 430 -17.80 0.85 5.23
N PRO A 431 -18.40 0.13 4.27
CA PRO A 431 -18.39 0.54 2.87
C PRO A 431 -19.10 1.88 2.66
N SER A 432 -18.73 2.58 1.59
CA SER A 432 -19.27 3.89 1.21
C SER A 432 -20.29 3.78 0.08
N ALA A 433 -21.23 4.72 0.04
CA ALA A 433 -22.23 4.82 -1.01
C ALA A 433 -22.48 6.28 -1.42
N ALA A 434 -22.64 6.51 -2.71
CA ALA A 434 -23.18 7.74 -3.28
C ALA A 434 -24.30 7.41 -4.27
N VAL A 435 -25.16 8.40 -4.56
CA VAL A 435 -26.32 8.21 -5.42
C VAL A 435 -26.50 9.38 -6.38
N ASP A 436 -26.72 9.06 -7.65
CA ASP A 436 -27.31 9.97 -8.62
C ASP A 436 -28.78 9.60 -8.76
N ALA A 437 -29.67 10.36 -8.11
CA ALA A 437 -31.10 10.06 -8.02
C ALA A 437 -31.95 11.19 -8.64
N PRO A 438 -32.07 11.26 -9.98
CA PRO A 438 -32.76 12.37 -10.67
C PRO A 438 -34.24 12.52 -10.27
N SER A 439 -34.87 11.41 -9.89
CA SER A 439 -36.28 11.38 -9.43
C SER A 439 -36.41 11.39 -7.90
N ARG A 440 -35.33 11.67 -7.15
CA ARG A 440 -35.29 11.65 -5.67
C ARG A 440 -35.77 10.32 -5.05
N THR A 441 -35.70 9.25 -5.84
CA THR A 441 -36.17 7.90 -5.55
C THR A 441 -35.32 6.92 -6.34
N THR A 442 -35.53 5.61 -6.17
CA THR A 442 -34.87 4.56 -6.96
C THR A 442 -35.17 4.58 -8.46
N LEU A 443 -36.12 5.41 -8.92
CA LEU A 443 -36.48 5.52 -10.33
C LEU A 443 -35.34 6.16 -11.15
N ASN A 444 -34.72 5.33 -12.02
CA ASN A 444 -33.58 5.69 -12.86
C ASN A 444 -32.38 6.24 -12.06
N ALA A 445 -32.23 5.78 -10.81
CA ALA A 445 -31.11 6.16 -9.98
C ALA A 445 -29.89 5.30 -10.30
N THR A 446 -28.69 5.84 -10.10
CA THR A 446 -27.44 5.07 -10.12
C THR A 446 -26.83 5.11 -8.73
N VAL A 447 -26.46 3.94 -8.21
CA VAL A 447 -25.78 3.80 -6.92
C VAL A 447 -24.31 3.50 -7.18
N TYR A 448 -23.44 4.24 -6.51
CA TYR A 448 -21.99 4.08 -6.55
C TYR A 448 -21.53 3.50 -5.23
N LEU A 449 -20.80 2.39 -5.25
CA LEU A 449 -20.39 1.64 -4.07
C LEU A 449 -18.89 1.36 -4.10
N SER A 450 -18.22 1.62 -2.98
CA SER A 450 -16.81 1.30 -2.78
C SER A 450 -16.57 0.83 -1.34
N TRP A 451 -15.46 0.11 -1.11
CA TRP A 451 -15.01 -0.20 0.24
C TRP A 451 -13.49 -0.15 0.31
N ASN A 452 -12.97 1.02 0.68
CA ASN A 452 -11.54 1.28 0.80
C ASN A 452 -10.86 0.23 1.71
N GLY A 453 -9.98 -0.59 1.13
CA GLY A 453 -9.21 -1.64 1.80
C GLY A 453 -9.84 -3.04 1.84
N ALA A 454 -11.11 -3.23 1.46
CA ALA A 454 -11.73 -4.55 1.55
C ALA A 454 -11.38 -5.43 0.34
N THR A 455 -10.70 -6.56 0.60
CA THR A 455 -10.20 -7.48 -0.45
C THR A 455 -11.14 -8.66 -0.74
N ASP A 456 -12.02 -9.02 0.19
CA ASP A 456 -12.89 -10.21 0.09
C ASP A 456 -14.25 -9.93 -0.62
N VAL A 457 -14.52 -8.68 -1.04
CA VAL A 457 -15.81 -8.30 -1.67
C VAL A 457 -15.91 -8.85 -3.09
N LYS A 458 -16.95 -9.64 -3.37
CA LYS A 458 -17.23 -10.21 -4.71
C LYS A 458 -18.46 -9.62 -5.38
N SER A 459 -19.47 -9.23 -4.60
CA SER A 459 -20.67 -8.59 -5.13
C SER A 459 -21.29 -7.63 -4.12
N TRP A 460 -22.21 -6.82 -4.61
CA TRP A 460 -23.01 -5.87 -3.86
C TRP A 460 -24.47 -6.27 -3.91
N ALA A 461 -25.18 -6.07 -2.82
CA ALA A 461 -26.64 -6.15 -2.75
C ALA A 461 -27.22 -4.80 -2.32
N VAL A 462 -28.11 -4.24 -3.14
CA VAL A 462 -28.78 -2.97 -2.88
C VAL A 462 -30.19 -3.23 -2.37
N LEU A 463 -30.48 -2.70 -1.19
CA LEU A 463 -31.79 -2.77 -0.55
C LEU A 463 -32.41 -1.37 -0.53
N ALA A 464 -33.71 -1.27 -0.78
CA ALA A 464 -34.42 0.00 -0.80
C ALA A 464 -35.81 -0.06 -0.16
N ALA A 465 -36.17 1.00 0.57
CA ALA A 465 -37.44 1.07 1.29
C ALA A 465 -38.03 2.50 1.32
N GLY A 466 -39.31 2.59 1.67
CA GLY A 466 -39.97 3.89 1.92
C GLY A 466 -39.60 4.51 3.28
N ASN A 467 -38.98 3.75 4.18
CA ASN A 467 -38.55 4.17 5.50
C ASN A 467 -37.11 3.71 5.75
N ALA A 468 -36.25 4.61 6.24
CA ALA A 468 -34.85 4.35 6.54
C ALA A 468 -34.61 3.14 7.46
N THR A 469 -35.52 2.89 8.40
CA THR A 469 -35.39 1.78 9.38
C THR A 469 -35.74 0.40 8.82
N ALA A 470 -36.27 0.33 7.60
CA ALA A 470 -36.69 -0.94 6.98
C ALA A 470 -35.63 -1.55 6.04
N ILE A 471 -34.49 -0.89 5.85
CA ILE A 471 -33.48 -1.30 4.84
C ILE A 471 -32.88 -2.68 5.13
N ASN A 472 -32.77 -3.10 6.39
CA ASN A 472 -32.19 -4.40 6.79
C ASN A 472 -33.03 -5.65 6.45
N ASN A 473 -34.22 -5.49 5.86
CA ASN A 473 -35.09 -6.62 5.54
C ASN A 473 -34.77 -7.20 4.16
N TYR A 474 -34.43 -8.50 4.06
CA TYR A 474 -34.14 -9.19 2.80
C TYR A 474 -35.23 -9.01 1.70
N ARG A 475 -36.49 -8.73 2.08
CA ARG A 475 -37.58 -8.45 1.13
C ARG A 475 -37.45 -7.12 0.40
N ASN A 476 -36.59 -6.24 0.89
CA ASN A 476 -36.30 -4.94 0.29
C ASN A 476 -35.11 -4.98 -0.66
N LEU A 477 -34.54 -6.16 -0.93
CA LEU A 477 -33.54 -6.36 -1.97
C LEU A 477 -34.12 -5.99 -3.34
N ILE A 478 -33.45 -5.07 -4.03
CA ILE A 478 -33.88 -4.59 -5.35
C ILE A 478 -32.85 -4.86 -6.45
N ALA A 479 -31.58 -5.08 -6.09
CA ALA A 479 -30.52 -5.41 -7.03
C ALA A 479 -29.40 -6.20 -6.36
N GLU A 480 -28.80 -7.13 -7.11
CA GLU A 480 -27.49 -7.71 -6.83
C GLU A 480 -26.61 -7.50 -8.07
N ALA A 481 -25.34 -7.15 -7.87
CA ALA A 481 -24.39 -6.97 -8.96
C ALA A 481 -22.94 -7.31 -8.55
N PRO A 482 -22.09 -7.82 -9.46
CA PRO A 482 -20.69 -8.10 -9.16
C PRO A 482 -19.93 -6.82 -8.79
N ARG A 483 -18.91 -6.93 -7.94
CA ARG A 483 -17.93 -5.85 -7.76
C ARG A 483 -17.18 -5.64 -9.08
N ARG A 484 -17.02 -4.39 -9.49
CA ARG A 484 -16.21 -3.96 -10.64
C ARG A 484 -15.36 -2.76 -10.20
N GLY A 485 -14.06 -2.83 -10.46
CA GLY A 485 -13.11 -1.78 -10.07
C GLY A 485 -13.10 -1.50 -8.55
N PHE A 486 -12.62 -0.32 -8.19
CA PHE A 486 -12.74 0.25 -6.85
C PHE A 486 -14.18 0.69 -6.57
N GLU A 487 -14.77 1.44 -7.50
CA GLU A 487 -16.13 1.96 -7.42
C GLU A 487 -17.03 1.25 -8.42
N THR A 488 -18.03 0.55 -7.90
CA THR A 488 -19.03 -0.13 -8.71
C THR A 488 -20.25 0.76 -8.90
N ALA A 489 -20.61 1.05 -10.16
CA ALA A 489 -21.86 1.71 -10.52
C ALA A 489 -22.95 0.68 -10.81
N ILE A 490 -24.10 0.82 -10.13
CA ILE A 490 -25.27 -0.05 -10.28
C ILE A 490 -26.48 0.81 -10.68
N HIS A 491 -27.00 0.60 -11.88
CA HIS A 491 -28.16 1.32 -12.36
C HIS A 491 -29.46 0.66 -11.88
N LEU A 492 -30.33 1.44 -11.23
CA LEU A 492 -31.61 1.01 -10.70
C LEU A 492 -32.73 1.33 -11.70
N GLY A 493 -33.40 0.28 -12.19
CA GLY A 493 -34.45 0.39 -13.21
C GLY A 493 -35.81 0.88 -12.70
N ALA A 494 -36.78 0.95 -13.62
CA ALA A 494 -38.07 1.64 -13.45
C ALA A 494 -39.16 0.95 -12.59
N ASN A 495 -38.86 -0.14 -11.89
CA ASN A 495 -39.92 -1.04 -11.38
C ASN A 495 -40.37 -0.79 -9.93
N ALA A 496 -39.72 0.10 -9.17
CA ALA A 496 -40.18 0.52 -7.85
C ALA A 496 -39.62 1.89 -7.47
N THR A 497 -40.44 2.74 -6.84
CA THR A 497 -40.04 4.03 -6.26
C THR A 497 -39.91 3.90 -4.75
N ARG A 498 -38.68 3.78 -4.27
CA ARG A 498 -38.33 3.84 -2.84
C ARG A 498 -37.49 5.10 -2.60
N ARG A 499 -37.46 5.60 -1.37
CA ARG A 499 -36.75 6.84 -1.01
C ARG A 499 -35.38 6.57 -0.38
N TYR A 500 -35.29 5.52 0.44
CA TYR A 500 -34.08 5.21 1.17
C TYR A 500 -33.41 3.98 0.56
N ILE A 501 -32.08 3.97 0.54
CA ILE A 501 -31.28 2.81 0.15
C ILE A 501 -30.21 2.48 1.18
N GLY A 502 -29.74 1.24 1.17
CA GLY A 502 -28.45 0.84 1.73
C GLY A 502 -27.92 -0.34 0.93
N ALA A 503 -26.61 -0.58 1.03
CA ALA A 503 -25.98 -1.69 0.35
C ALA A 503 -25.20 -2.59 1.29
N ALA A 504 -25.14 -3.87 0.96
CA ALA A 504 -24.31 -4.86 1.63
C ALA A 504 -23.22 -5.35 0.67
N ALA A 505 -21.99 -5.41 1.18
CA ALA A 505 -20.87 -6.08 0.52
C ALA A 505 -20.93 -7.57 0.80
N LEU A 506 -20.79 -8.39 -0.22
CA LEU A 506 -20.92 -9.85 -0.15
C LEU A 506 -19.62 -10.56 -0.50
N ALA A 507 -19.31 -11.60 0.25
CA ALA A 507 -18.28 -12.58 -0.10
C ALA A 507 -18.74 -13.52 -1.22
N ALA A 508 -17.82 -14.35 -1.73
CA ALA A 508 -18.08 -15.30 -2.81
C ALA A 508 -19.23 -16.29 -2.52
N ASP A 509 -19.43 -16.66 -1.26
CA ASP A 509 -20.49 -17.58 -0.82
C ASP A 509 -21.84 -16.87 -0.53
N GLY A 510 -21.89 -15.55 -0.68
CA GLY A 510 -23.04 -14.70 -0.38
C GLY A 510 -23.14 -14.26 1.08
N THR A 511 -22.12 -14.50 1.91
CA THR A 511 -22.03 -13.97 3.27
C THR A 511 -21.91 -12.45 3.24
N VAL A 512 -22.69 -11.74 4.08
CA VAL A 512 -22.57 -10.28 4.23
C VAL A 512 -21.33 -9.96 5.04
N LEU A 513 -20.41 -9.20 4.45
CA LEU A 513 -19.15 -8.78 5.05
C LEU A 513 -19.31 -7.46 5.82
N GLY A 514 -20.13 -6.55 5.31
CA GLY A 514 -20.40 -5.24 5.88
C GLY A 514 -21.47 -4.51 5.09
N SER A 515 -21.96 -3.39 5.61
CA SER A 515 -23.05 -2.64 5.00
C SER A 515 -22.89 -1.14 5.16
N THR A 516 -23.39 -0.38 4.20
CA THR A 516 -23.26 1.08 4.16
C THR A 516 -24.14 1.74 5.21
N SER A 517 -23.97 3.05 5.42
CA SER A 517 -25.04 3.88 6.00
C SER A 517 -26.26 3.88 5.08
N VAL A 518 -27.44 4.18 5.63
CA VAL A 518 -28.63 4.41 4.82
C VAL A 518 -28.52 5.78 4.15
N ILE A 519 -28.79 5.85 2.84
CA ILE A 519 -28.81 7.10 2.06
C ILE A 519 -30.25 7.51 1.82
N ASP A 520 -30.56 8.80 2.06
CA ASP A 520 -31.82 9.41 1.64
C ASP A 520 -31.67 9.99 0.23
N MET A 521 -32.32 9.37 -0.77
CA MET A 521 -32.22 9.81 -2.15
C MET A 521 -32.87 11.18 -2.43
N GLU A 522 -33.67 11.71 -1.49
CA GLU A 522 -34.15 13.09 -1.62
C GLU A 522 -33.05 14.12 -1.40
N SER A 523 -32.17 13.88 -0.43
CA SER A 523 -31.05 14.78 -0.11
C SER A 523 -29.71 14.35 -0.71
N GLY A 524 -29.58 13.08 -1.10
CA GLY A 524 -28.32 12.45 -1.49
C GLY A 524 -27.37 12.16 -0.31
N LEU A 525 -27.81 12.42 0.93
CA LEU A 525 -26.96 12.35 2.12
C LEU A 525 -27.23 11.10 2.97
N PRO A 526 -26.22 10.63 3.73
CA PRO A 526 -26.43 9.62 4.75
C PRO A 526 -27.40 10.10 5.83
N VAL A 527 -28.32 9.23 6.24
CA VAL A 527 -29.08 9.43 7.48
C VAL A 527 -28.32 8.84 8.66
N ALA A 528 -28.59 9.31 9.88
CA ALA A 528 -28.00 8.80 11.12
C ALA A 528 -28.55 7.40 11.51
N THR A 529 -28.55 6.46 10.57
CA THR A 529 -29.01 5.08 10.74
C THR A 529 -28.13 4.19 9.87
N ALA A 530 -27.41 3.26 10.50
CA ALA A 530 -26.71 2.20 9.79
C ALA A 530 -27.74 1.30 9.10
N SER A 531 -27.39 0.74 7.93
CA SER A 531 -28.32 -0.16 7.25
C SER A 531 -28.46 -1.51 7.95
N ASP A 532 -27.49 -1.91 8.79
CA ASP A 532 -27.48 -3.14 9.59
C ASP A 532 -27.89 -4.41 8.82
N ILE A 533 -27.52 -4.47 7.54
CA ILE A 533 -27.85 -5.60 6.68
C ILE A 533 -26.94 -6.75 7.09
N THR A 534 -27.53 -7.82 7.63
CA THR A 534 -26.80 -9.02 8.08
C THR A 534 -27.14 -10.26 7.25
N SER A 535 -28.22 -10.21 6.47
CA SER A 535 -28.61 -11.24 5.51
C SER A 535 -29.47 -10.64 4.41
N ILE A 536 -29.19 -11.05 3.17
CA ILE A 536 -30.00 -10.73 1.99
C ILE A 536 -30.96 -11.87 1.60
N ARG A 537 -30.98 -12.95 2.39
CA ARG A 537 -31.84 -14.13 2.15
C ARG A 537 -32.78 -14.38 3.32
N ALA A 538 -33.91 -15.04 3.01
CA ALA A 538 -34.85 -15.47 4.03
C ALA A 538 -34.18 -16.45 5.03
N PRO A 539 -34.52 -16.39 6.33
CA PRO A 539 -34.03 -17.36 7.29
C PRO A 539 -34.39 -18.78 6.85
N ARG A 540 -33.42 -19.71 6.88
CA ARG A 540 -33.72 -21.13 6.66
C ARG A 540 -34.73 -21.56 7.73
N LYS A 541 -35.93 -22.00 7.31
CA LYS A 541 -36.88 -22.65 8.21
C LYS A 541 -36.17 -23.85 8.83
N ALA A 542 -35.96 -23.85 10.15
CA ALA A 542 -35.51 -25.04 10.85
C ALA A 542 -36.49 -26.16 10.51
N ARG A 543 -36.02 -27.22 9.85
CA ARG A 543 -36.76 -28.48 9.80
C ARG A 543 -36.79 -28.98 11.23
N LEU A 544 -37.86 -28.68 11.96
CA LEU A 544 -38.26 -29.46 13.11
C LEU A 544 -38.50 -30.87 12.58
N GLY A 545 -37.47 -31.71 12.67
CA GLY A 545 -37.63 -33.15 12.54
C GLY A 545 -38.67 -33.53 13.57
N ALA A 546 -39.83 -33.98 13.10
CA ALA A 546 -40.81 -34.61 13.96
C ALA A 546 -40.18 -35.92 14.44
N THR A 547 -39.40 -35.86 15.52
CA THR A 547 -38.99 -37.04 16.26
C THR A 547 -40.28 -37.61 16.85
N ARG A 548 -40.81 -38.63 16.17
CA ARG A 548 -41.95 -39.40 16.64
C ARG A 548 -41.48 -40.15 17.89
N ILE A 549 -41.65 -39.54 19.05
CA ILE A 549 -41.39 -40.20 20.33
C ILE A 549 -42.47 -41.28 20.47
N GLN A 550 -42.05 -42.53 20.32
CA GLN A 550 -42.85 -43.69 20.62
C GLN A 550 -43.06 -43.72 22.14
N VAL A 551 -44.30 -43.47 22.57
CA VAL A 551 -44.68 -43.49 23.97
C VAL A 551 -44.63 -44.92 24.46
N GLY A 552 -43.70 -45.20 25.36
CA GLY A 552 -43.65 -46.42 26.15
C GLY A 552 -43.33 -46.07 27.60
N GLY A 553 -44.28 -46.34 28.49
CA GLY A 553 -44.02 -46.51 29.93
C GLY A 553 -43.93 -45.23 30.76
N ALA A 554 -44.85 -45.10 31.71
CA ALA A 554 -44.89 -44.07 32.74
C ALA A 554 -43.59 -43.98 33.55
N THR A 555 -43.15 -42.76 33.90
CA THR A 555 -43.04 -42.25 35.29
C THR A 555 -42.24 -40.93 35.35
N ARG A 556 -42.90 -39.90 35.91
CA ARG A 556 -42.39 -38.66 36.57
C ARG A 556 -41.87 -37.48 35.74
N ILE A 557 -42.66 -36.42 35.90
CA ILE A 557 -42.47 -35.01 35.50
C ILE A 557 -41.59 -34.29 36.54
N ARG A 558 -40.84 -33.29 36.07
CA ARG A 558 -40.36 -32.04 36.72
C ARG A 558 -38.85 -31.92 36.98
N MET A 559 -38.12 -31.40 35.98
CA MET A 559 -37.12 -30.33 36.16
C MET A 559 -36.54 -29.90 34.80
N ALA A 560 -37.08 -28.82 34.21
CA ALA A 560 -36.44 -28.13 33.08
C ALA A 560 -36.80 -26.64 32.97
N GLY A 561 -37.77 -26.14 33.75
CA GLY A 561 -38.22 -24.74 33.68
C GLY A 561 -37.41 -23.74 34.53
N ALA A 562 -36.48 -24.19 35.38
CA ALA A 562 -35.81 -23.30 36.34
C ALA A 562 -34.43 -22.77 35.88
N ILE A 563 -33.76 -23.44 34.94
CA ILE A 563 -32.40 -23.06 34.52
C ILE A 563 -32.42 -21.95 33.47
N PHE A 564 -33.45 -21.87 32.63
CA PHE A 564 -33.56 -20.82 31.61
C PHE A 564 -33.97 -19.45 32.17
N ALA A 565 -34.74 -19.42 33.26
CA ALA A 565 -35.15 -18.17 33.90
C ALA A 565 -34.00 -17.48 34.64
N LEU A 566 -33.04 -18.24 35.19
CA LEU A 566 -31.90 -17.67 35.91
C LEU A 566 -30.87 -17.03 34.97
N ALA A 567 -30.65 -17.62 33.79
CA ALA A 567 -29.70 -17.09 32.79
C ALA A 567 -30.15 -15.74 32.20
N VAL A 568 -31.46 -15.56 31.98
CA VAL A 568 -32.03 -14.30 31.46
C VAL A 568 -31.94 -13.17 32.49
N VAL A 569 -32.07 -13.48 33.79
CA VAL A 569 -31.96 -12.49 34.87
C VAL A 569 -30.51 -12.05 35.08
N VAL A 570 -29.54 -12.97 34.98
CA VAL A 570 -28.10 -12.62 35.08
C VAL A 570 -27.63 -11.81 33.86
N TYR A 571 -28.12 -12.12 32.66
CA TYR A 571 -27.81 -11.36 31.45
C TYR A 571 -28.39 -9.92 31.49
N ALA A 572 -29.64 -9.77 31.94
CA ALA A 572 -30.27 -8.47 32.07
C ALA A 572 -29.64 -7.58 33.16
N ALA A 573 -29.14 -8.19 34.24
CA ALA A 573 -28.42 -7.48 35.31
C ALA A 573 -27.05 -6.98 34.83
N ASN A 574 -26.27 -7.81 34.15
CA ASN A 574 -24.95 -7.42 33.62
C ASN A 574 -25.05 -6.38 32.49
N HIS A 575 -26.06 -6.47 31.62
CA HIS A 575 -26.30 -5.49 30.56
C HIS A 575 -26.67 -4.09 31.11
N ARG A 576 -27.38 -4.02 32.25
CA ARG A 576 -27.69 -2.74 32.91
C ARG A 576 -26.49 -2.11 33.62
N VAL A 577 -25.59 -2.92 34.17
CA VAL A 577 -24.33 -2.44 34.78
C VAL A 577 -23.38 -1.90 33.70
N TRP A 578 -23.30 -2.58 32.55
CA TRP A 578 -22.45 -2.16 31.43
C TRP A 578 -22.91 -0.82 30.81
N ARG A 579 -24.23 -0.61 30.63
CA ARG A 579 -24.77 0.69 30.17
C ARG A 579 -24.57 1.83 31.17
N ARG A 580 -24.57 1.56 32.48
CA ARG A 580 -24.30 2.58 33.51
C ARG A 580 -22.83 2.99 33.54
N LYS A 581 -21.90 2.06 33.25
CA LYS A 581 -20.47 2.37 33.15
C LYS A 581 -20.17 3.19 31.88
N ALA A 582 -20.70 2.77 30.74
CA ALA A 582 -20.54 3.48 29.47
C ALA A 582 -21.06 4.94 29.54
N ARG A 583 -22.24 5.17 30.15
CA ARG A 583 -22.80 6.52 30.30
C ARG A 583 -21.97 7.41 31.24
N ARG A 584 -21.37 6.84 32.29
CA ARG A 584 -20.52 7.56 33.24
C ARG A 584 -19.16 7.93 32.64
N ASP A 585 -18.66 7.12 31.71
CA ASP A 585 -17.44 7.40 30.95
C ASP A 585 -17.70 8.45 29.83
N THR A 586 -18.90 8.50 29.27
CA THR A 586 -19.29 9.56 28.30
C THR A 586 -19.49 10.92 28.97
N GLU A 587 -20.06 10.96 30.18
CA GLU A 587 -20.22 12.21 30.94
C GLU A 587 -18.88 12.76 31.48
N ARG A 588 -17.85 11.91 31.64
CA ARG A 588 -16.50 12.35 32.06
C ARG A 588 -15.65 12.91 30.90
N ALA A 589 -16.05 12.66 29.65
CA ALA A 589 -15.35 13.13 28.45
C ALA A 589 -15.82 14.52 27.95
N MET A 590 -16.87 15.11 28.54
CA MET A 590 -17.46 16.37 28.06
C MET A 590 -17.04 17.66 28.80
N TYR A 591 -16.12 17.61 29.77
CA TYR A 591 -15.54 18.82 30.35
C TYR A 591 -14.07 18.62 30.68
N THR A 592 -13.20 18.86 29.69
CA THR A 592 -11.83 19.31 29.95
C THR A 592 -11.59 20.52 29.06
N GLU A 593 -11.78 21.71 29.62
CA GLU A 593 -11.29 22.96 29.01
C GLU A 593 -9.77 22.86 28.93
N ILE A 594 -9.23 22.92 27.71
CA ILE A 594 -7.81 23.14 27.50
C ILE A 594 -7.59 24.65 27.67
N GLY A 595 -7.22 25.03 28.89
CA GLY A 595 -6.81 26.40 29.22
C GLY A 595 -5.47 26.73 28.54
N MET A 596 -5.46 27.86 27.85
CA MET A 596 -4.25 28.59 27.49
C MET A 596 -3.53 29.08 28.76
N ALA A 597 -2.21 28.90 28.85
CA ALA A 597 -1.27 29.87 29.45
C ALA A 597 0.18 29.36 29.38
N GLY A 598 1.10 30.27 29.03
CA GLY A 598 2.50 30.27 29.48
C GLY A 598 3.54 30.06 28.40
#